data_AF-A0A6B3G3M4-F1
#
_entry.id   AF-A0A6B3G3M4-F1
#
_cell.length_a   1.000
_cell.length_b   1.000
_cell.length_c   1.000
_cell.angle_alpha   90.00
_cell.angle_beta   90.00
_cell.angle_gamma   90.00
#
_symmetry.space_group_name_H-M   'P 1'
#
loop_
_entity.id
_entity.type
_entity.pdbx_description
1 polymer ?
#
loop_
_entity_poly.entity_id
_entity_poly.type
_entity_poly.pdbx_seq_one_letter_code
_entity_poly.pdbx_strand_id
1 'polypeptide(L)'
;DDALADIGRAIRSGAVVVTPSLYPLYDQRNAPPELREPVLAAVAEGGGSLFVSGVDPGWGNDVLPLLVSGLGTEVDVIRCQEIFDYSTYEQEDSVRHLIGMGHPMDYQPLMLAESVPTMVWGGQIRLMARALGVELDEIRETM
;
A
#
# COMPACT_ATOMS: atom_id res chain seq x y z
N ASP A 1 12.53 -8.81 3.28
CA ASP A 1 13.25 -8.92 4.57
C ASP A 1 14.35 -7.87 4.73
N ASP A 2 15.21 -7.69 3.73
CA ASP A 2 16.31 -6.69 3.81
C ASP A 2 15.82 -5.25 4.03
N ALA A 3 14.78 -4.82 3.33
CA ALA A 3 14.25 -3.45 3.46
C ALA A 3 13.75 -3.14 4.89
N LEU A 4 13.00 -4.05 5.52
CA LEU A 4 12.50 -3.86 6.88
C LEU A 4 13.65 -3.76 7.89
N ALA A 5 14.68 -4.60 7.72
CA ALA A 5 15.87 -4.56 8.57
C ALA A 5 16.63 -3.24 8.44
N ASP A 6 16.82 -2.75 7.21
CA ASP A 6 17.50 -1.48 6.91
C ASP A 6 16.75 -0.28 7.48
N ILE A 7 15.43 -0.24 7.24
CA ILE A 7 14.52 0.77 7.78
C ILE A 7 14.57 0.75 9.31
N GLY A 8 14.52 -0.44 9.93
CA GLY A 8 14.62 -0.59 11.38
C GLY A 8 15.93 -0.03 11.95
N ARG A 9 17.07 -0.23 11.27
CA ARG A 9 18.37 0.35 11.69
C ARG A 9 18.35 1.87 11.61
N ALA A 10 17.80 2.45 10.55
CA ALA A 10 17.70 3.90 10.39
C ALA A 10 16.78 4.54 11.44
N ILE A 11 15.62 3.93 11.71
CA ILE A 11 14.70 4.41 12.75
C ILE A 11 15.37 4.36 14.13
N ARG A 12 16.12 3.30 14.45
CA ARG A 12 16.87 3.19 15.72
C ARG A 12 17.94 4.26 15.90
N SER A 13 18.48 4.84 14.81
CA SER A 13 19.40 5.98 14.90
C SER A 13 18.68 7.33 15.06
N GLY A 14 17.36 7.34 15.22
CA GLY A 14 16.55 8.55 15.33
C GLY A 14 16.12 9.16 14.00
N ALA A 15 16.30 8.45 12.87
CA ALA A 15 15.94 8.99 11.56
C ALA A 15 14.42 8.98 11.32
N VAL A 16 13.96 9.95 10.54
CA VAL A 16 12.63 9.93 9.91
C VAL A 16 12.78 9.26 8.55
N VAL A 17 12.14 8.11 8.36
CA VAL A 17 12.21 7.31 7.14
C VAL A 17 10.92 7.49 6.35
N VAL A 18 11.05 7.85 5.07
CA VAL A 18 9.94 7.90 4.10
C VAL A 18 10.21 6.90 2.99
N THR A 19 9.27 6.01 2.69
CA THR A 19 9.51 4.91 1.74
C THR A 19 8.23 4.36 1.11
N PRO A 20 8.27 3.91 -0.16
CA PRO A 20 7.17 3.18 -0.78
C PRO A 20 7.24 1.65 -0.60
N SER A 21 8.30 1.12 0.03
CA SER A 21 8.71 -0.30 -0.14
C SER A 21 8.02 -1.32 0.77
N LEU A 22 7.22 -0.90 1.76
CA LEU A 22 6.62 -1.81 2.74
C LEU A 22 5.09 -1.86 2.58
N TYR A 23 4.60 -2.57 1.55
CA TYR A 23 3.17 -2.64 1.20
C TYR A 23 2.21 -2.85 2.38
N PRO A 24 2.45 -3.78 3.32
CA PRO A 24 1.52 -3.98 4.42
C PRO A 24 1.42 -2.78 5.38
N LEU A 25 2.41 -1.88 5.41
CA LEU A 25 2.46 -0.74 6.32
C LEU A 25 1.87 0.56 5.76
N TYR A 26 1.37 0.57 4.51
CA TYR A 26 0.49 1.66 4.04
C TYR A 26 -0.75 1.81 4.94
N ASP A 27 -1.23 0.68 5.49
CA ASP A 27 -2.16 0.67 6.61
C ASP A 27 -1.57 -0.07 7.82
N GLN A 28 -0.68 0.60 8.55
CA GLN A 28 -0.05 0.02 9.75
C GLN A 28 -1.04 -0.56 10.78
N ARG A 29 -2.30 -0.10 10.83
CA ARG A 29 -3.28 -0.63 11.79
C ARG A 29 -3.72 -2.05 11.44
N ASN A 30 -3.70 -2.41 10.16
CA ASN A 30 -4.08 -3.72 9.64
C ASN A 30 -2.88 -4.54 9.16
N ALA A 31 -1.66 -3.98 9.25
CA ALA A 31 -0.44 -4.70 8.95
C ALA A 31 -0.26 -5.93 9.87
N PRO A 32 0.27 -7.05 9.35
CA PRO A 32 0.63 -8.20 10.16
C PRO A 32 1.59 -7.82 11.32
N PRO A 33 1.38 -8.35 12.53
CA PRO A 33 2.22 -8.04 13.70
C PRO A 33 3.72 -8.25 13.44
N GLU A 34 4.08 -9.30 12.70
CA GLU A 34 5.47 -9.64 12.36
C GLU A 34 6.18 -8.57 11.52
N LEU A 35 5.44 -7.71 10.81
CA LEU A 35 5.98 -6.57 10.07
C LEU A 35 5.87 -5.27 10.86
N ARG A 36 4.82 -5.12 11.68
CA ARG A 36 4.51 -3.91 12.43
C ARG A 36 5.33 -3.76 13.70
N GLU A 37 5.41 -4.83 14.50
CA GLU A 37 6.07 -4.81 15.81
C GLU A 37 7.56 -4.44 15.74
N PRO A 38 8.36 -4.94 14.76
CA PRO A 38 9.76 -4.53 14.64
C PRO A 38 9.94 -3.04 14.39
N VAL A 39 9.02 -2.41 13.63
CA VAL A 39 9.05 -0.96 13.37
C VAL A 39 8.70 -0.20 14.65
N LEU A 40 7.65 -0.60 15.37
CA LEU A 40 7.26 0.04 16.62
C LEU A 40 8.36 -0.06 17.69
N ALA A 41 9.02 -1.22 17.79
CA ALA A 41 10.16 -1.41 18.68
C ALA A 41 11.33 -0.48 18.31
N ALA A 42 11.65 -0.37 17.02
CA ALA A 42 12.70 0.54 16.55
C ALA A 42 12.38 2.01 16.86
N VAL A 43 11.13 2.44 16.69
CA VAL A 43 10.65 3.79 17.03
C VAL A 43 10.79 4.03 18.54
N ALA A 44 10.38 3.06 19.37
CA ALA A 44 10.46 3.18 20.82
C ALA A 44 11.91 3.25 21.33
N GLU A 45 12.83 2.53 20.69
CA GLU A 45 14.26 2.50 21.05
C GLU A 45 15.01 3.77 20.61
N GLY A 46 14.82 4.20 19.35
CA GLY A 46 15.62 5.25 18.74
C GLY A 46 14.97 6.63 18.65
N GLY A 47 13.66 6.72 18.84
CA GLY A 47 12.90 7.97 18.66
C GLY A 47 12.72 8.42 17.21
N GLY A 48 13.11 7.61 16.22
CA GLY A 48 12.85 7.85 14.81
C GLY A 48 11.37 7.63 14.43
N SER A 49 11.05 7.72 13.13
CA SER A 49 9.70 7.48 12.65
C SER A 49 9.68 6.90 11.23
N LEU A 50 8.54 6.32 10.84
CA LEU A 50 8.31 5.76 9.53
C LEU A 50 7.04 6.36 8.91
N PHE A 51 7.14 6.82 7.67
CA PHE A 51 6.01 7.15 6.82
C PHE A 51 6.09 6.30 5.54
N VAL A 52 5.11 5.42 5.35
CA VAL A 52 4.99 4.59 4.16
C VAL A 52 3.94 5.21 3.24
N SER A 53 4.35 5.58 2.03
CA SER A 53 3.48 6.23 1.03
C SER A 53 4.07 6.06 -0.38
N GLY A 54 3.26 6.31 -1.39
CA GLY A 54 3.52 6.06 -2.80
C GLY A 54 2.45 6.73 -3.66
N VAL A 55 2.48 6.50 -4.97
CA VAL A 55 1.43 6.99 -5.87
C VAL A 55 0.16 6.15 -5.68
N ASP A 56 0.28 4.83 -5.78
CA ASP A 56 -0.76 3.87 -5.43
C ASP A 56 -0.14 2.60 -4.82
N PRO A 57 -0.45 2.25 -3.56
CA PRO A 57 -1.24 3.02 -2.59
C PRO A 57 -0.51 4.29 -2.12
N GLY A 58 -1.18 5.18 -1.38
CA GLY A 58 -0.59 6.26 -0.58
C GLY A 58 -0.91 7.69 -1.01
N TRP A 59 -1.42 7.91 -2.23
CA TRP A 59 -1.82 9.23 -2.71
C TRP A 59 -3.02 9.19 -3.67
N GLY A 60 -2.84 8.63 -4.87
CA GLY A 60 -3.73 8.80 -6.01
C GLY A 60 -5.09 8.13 -5.80
N ASN A 61 -5.10 6.95 -5.20
CA ASN A 61 -6.30 6.13 -5.03
C ASN A 61 -6.88 6.13 -3.61
N ASP A 62 -6.26 6.88 -2.69
CA ASP A 62 -6.63 6.94 -1.28
C ASP A 62 -6.66 8.37 -0.71
N VAL A 63 -5.53 9.09 -0.60
CA VAL A 63 -5.54 10.44 0.03
C VAL A 63 -6.24 11.47 -0.84
N LEU A 64 -5.96 11.50 -2.15
CA LEU A 64 -6.57 12.43 -3.09
C LEU A 64 -8.10 12.33 -3.14
N PRO A 65 -8.71 11.13 -3.32
CA PRO A 65 -10.17 11.01 -3.34
C PRO A 65 -10.81 11.40 -2.00
N LEU A 66 -10.15 11.16 -0.86
CA LEU A 66 -10.63 11.62 0.45
C LEU A 66 -10.64 13.15 0.58
N LEU A 67 -9.59 13.82 0.08
CA LEU A 67 -9.53 15.28 0.09
C LEU A 67 -10.64 15.86 -0.80
N VAL A 68 -10.86 15.29 -1.98
CA VAL A 68 -11.92 15.72 -2.90
C VAL A 68 -13.30 15.46 -2.31
N SER A 69 -13.51 14.33 -1.62
CA SER A 69 -14.82 14.01 -1.02
C SER A 69 -15.25 15.01 0.04
N GLY A 70 -14.31 15.66 0.73
CA GLY A 70 -14.60 16.71 1.71
C GLY A 70 -15.25 17.98 1.14
N LEU A 71 -15.28 18.13 -0.19
CA LEU A 71 -15.97 19.22 -0.88
C LEU A 71 -17.47 18.94 -1.10
N GLY A 72 -17.88 17.68 -0.99
CA GLY A 72 -19.27 17.25 -1.17
C GLY A 72 -20.05 17.26 0.15
N THR A 73 -21.34 17.55 0.07
CA THR A 73 -22.26 17.38 1.22
C THR A 73 -22.69 15.92 1.39
N GLU A 74 -22.77 15.17 0.29
CA GLU A 74 -23.19 13.77 0.21
C GLU A 74 -22.31 13.03 -0.80
N VAL A 75 -21.93 11.80 -0.48
CA VAL A 75 -21.02 10.97 -1.30
C VAL A 75 -21.61 9.56 -1.42
N ASP A 76 -22.17 9.24 -2.59
CA ASP A 76 -22.71 7.90 -2.85
C ASP A 76 -21.60 6.90 -3.23
N VAL A 77 -20.63 7.34 -4.03
CA VAL A 77 -19.60 6.47 -4.61
C VAL A 77 -18.29 7.23 -4.75
N ILE A 78 -17.20 6.60 -4.30
CA ILE A 78 -15.83 6.99 -4.67
C ILE A 78 -15.30 5.93 -5.64
N ARG A 79 -14.89 6.36 -6.84
CA ARG A 79 -14.28 5.49 -7.85
C ARG A 79 -12.90 6.02 -8.21
N CYS A 80 -11.89 5.17 -8.02
CA CYS A 80 -10.51 5.44 -8.34
C CYS A 80 -10.05 4.49 -9.45
N GLN A 81 -9.17 4.96 -10.33
CA GLN A 81 -8.55 4.14 -11.37
C GLN A 81 -7.13 4.65 -11.62
N GLU A 82 -6.16 3.74 -11.54
CA GLU A 82 -4.80 3.99 -11.99
C GLU A 82 -4.54 3.25 -13.30
N ILE A 83 -3.83 3.93 -14.21
CA ILE A 83 -3.28 3.35 -15.43
C ILE A 83 -1.81 3.76 -15.47
N PHE A 84 -0.91 2.78 -15.50
CA PHE A 84 0.53 3.00 -15.40
C PHE A 84 1.26 2.55 -16.66
N ASP A 85 2.25 3.32 -17.09
CA ASP A 85 3.17 2.94 -18.17
C ASP A 85 4.43 2.29 -17.59
N TYR A 86 4.59 0.99 -17.85
CA TYR A 86 5.75 0.22 -17.41
C TYR A 86 6.95 0.29 -18.37
N SER A 87 6.86 1.04 -19.48
CA SER A 87 7.90 1.08 -20.51
C SER A 87 9.27 1.52 -20.00
N THR A 88 9.31 2.34 -18.95
CA THR A 88 10.55 2.84 -18.33
C THR A 88 10.78 2.30 -16.92
N TYR A 89 10.03 1.29 -16.48
CA TYR A 89 10.08 0.82 -15.10
C TYR A 89 11.15 -0.26 -14.93
N GLU A 90 12.28 0.11 -14.31
CA GLU A 90 13.44 -0.77 -14.10
C GLU A 90 13.27 -1.72 -12.90
N GLN A 91 12.18 -2.50 -12.91
CA GLN A 91 11.86 -3.49 -11.87
C GLN A 91 11.38 -4.78 -12.55
N GLU A 92 12.32 -5.56 -13.09
CA GLU A 92 12.02 -6.74 -13.89
C GLU A 92 11.08 -7.73 -13.16
N ASP A 93 11.33 -7.98 -11.87
CA ASP A 93 10.48 -8.88 -11.07
C ASP A 93 9.04 -8.38 -10.98
N SER A 94 8.83 -7.09 -10.74
CA SER A 94 7.49 -6.50 -10.71
C SER A 94 6.84 -6.51 -12.10
N VAL A 95 7.55 -6.03 -13.12
CA VAL A 95 6.98 -5.83 -14.46
C VAL A 95 6.70 -7.16 -15.14
N ARG A 96 7.69 -8.06 -15.17
CA ARG A 96 7.57 -9.33 -15.89
C ARG A 96 6.84 -10.37 -15.07
N HIS A 97 7.19 -10.57 -13.80
CA HIS A 97 6.70 -11.73 -13.04
C HIS A 97 5.45 -11.42 -12.22
N LEU A 98 5.40 -10.29 -11.53
CA LEU A 98 4.22 -9.91 -10.74
C LEU A 98 3.05 -9.50 -11.64
N ILE A 99 3.29 -8.60 -12.60
CA ILE A 99 2.27 -8.06 -13.51
C ILE A 99 2.08 -8.91 -14.77
N GLY A 100 3.10 -9.67 -15.19
CA GLY A 100 2.98 -10.62 -16.32
C GLY A 100 3.41 -10.08 -17.68
N MET A 101 4.01 -8.89 -17.76
CA MET A 101 4.36 -8.28 -19.03
C MET A 101 5.42 -9.10 -19.78
N GLY A 102 5.10 -9.46 -21.03
CA GLY A 102 6.00 -10.19 -21.91
C GLY A 102 6.05 -11.71 -21.70
N HIS A 103 5.16 -12.28 -20.88
CA HIS A 103 4.90 -13.72 -20.83
C HIS A 103 3.85 -14.15 -21.88
N PRO A 104 3.74 -15.45 -22.19
CA PRO A 104 2.64 -16.01 -22.97
C PRO A 104 1.25 -15.72 -22.34
N MET A 105 0.19 -15.75 -23.14
CA MET A 105 -1.18 -15.44 -22.68
C MET A 105 -1.78 -16.47 -21.71
N ASP A 106 -1.20 -17.66 -21.59
CA ASP A 106 -1.57 -18.69 -20.62
C ASP A 106 -0.80 -18.60 -19.30
N TYR A 107 0.12 -17.63 -19.18
CA TYR A 107 0.76 -17.30 -17.92
C TYR A 107 -0.23 -16.56 -17.01
N GLN A 108 -0.41 -17.05 -15.78
CA GLN A 108 -1.19 -16.35 -14.76
C GLN A 108 -0.24 -15.46 -13.94
N PRO A 109 -0.33 -14.12 -14.04
CA PRO A 109 0.45 -13.21 -13.22
C PRO A 109 0.09 -13.36 -11.75
N LEU A 110 1.09 -13.22 -10.87
CA LEU A 110 0.85 -13.32 -9.42
C LEU A 110 -0.12 -12.25 -8.92
N MET A 111 -0.15 -11.06 -9.56
CA MET A 111 -1.12 -10.02 -9.22
C MET A 111 -2.58 -10.46 -9.44
N LEU A 112 -2.81 -11.46 -10.30
CA LEU A 112 -4.11 -12.08 -10.53
C LEU A 112 -4.29 -13.38 -9.73
N ALA A 113 -3.51 -13.61 -8.69
CA ALA A 113 -3.83 -14.66 -7.73
C ALA A 113 -4.89 -14.17 -6.73
N GLU A 114 -5.77 -15.07 -6.31
CA GLU A 114 -6.78 -14.79 -5.29
C GLU A 114 -6.15 -14.16 -4.05
N SER A 115 -6.79 -13.13 -3.49
CA SER A 115 -6.36 -12.37 -2.30
C SER A 115 -5.15 -11.45 -2.48
N VAL A 116 -4.37 -11.59 -3.56
CA VAL A 116 -3.23 -10.69 -3.82
C VAL A 116 -3.71 -9.24 -4.02
N PRO A 117 -4.76 -8.95 -4.79
CA PRO A 117 -5.29 -7.59 -4.89
C PRO A 117 -5.73 -7.01 -3.54
N THR A 118 -6.46 -7.76 -2.70
CA THR A 118 -6.89 -7.31 -1.37
C THR A 118 -5.69 -7.13 -0.45
N MET A 119 -4.64 -7.94 -0.58
CA MET A 119 -3.41 -7.76 0.19
C MET A 119 -2.74 -6.43 -0.17
N VAL A 120 -2.66 -6.08 -1.46
CA VAL A 120 -2.01 -4.84 -1.94
C VAL A 120 -2.85 -3.60 -1.65
N TRP A 121 -4.14 -3.63 -2.01
CA TRP A 121 -5.03 -2.45 -2.01
C TRP A 121 -6.05 -2.44 -0.87
N GLY A 122 -6.24 -3.53 -0.14
CA GLY A 122 -7.24 -3.58 0.95
C GLY A 122 -6.93 -2.61 2.08
N GLY A 123 -5.65 -2.33 2.35
CA GLY A 123 -5.23 -1.31 3.32
C GLY A 123 -5.74 0.09 2.97
N GLN A 124 -5.72 0.46 1.69
CA GLN A 124 -6.18 1.77 1.21
C GLN A 124 -7.69 1.95 1.46
N ILE A 125 -8.48 0.89 1.20
CA ILE A 125 -9.94 0.89 1.41
C ILE A 125 -10.24 1.03 2.90
N ARG A 126 -9.52 0.30 3.77
CA ARG A 126 -9.67 0.40 5.23
C ARG A 126 -9.26 1.77 5.75
N LEU A 127 -8.22 2.37 5.18
CA LEU A 127 -7.79 3.74 5.52
C LEU A 127 -8.88 4.75 5.14
N MET A 128 -9.44 4.65 3.94
CA MET A 128 -10.51 5.51 3.48
C MET A 128 -11.76 5.41 4.34
N ALA A 129 -12.21 4.20 4.68
CA ALA A 129 -13.37 4.00 5.56
C ALA A 129 -13.20 4.73 6.90
N ARG A 130 -12.02 4.61 7.52
CA ARG A 130 -11.70 5.31 8.77
C ARG A 130 -11.65 6.83 8.61
N ALA A 131 -11.13 7.33 7.49
CA ALA A 131 -11.06 8.76 7.23
C ALA A 131 -12.44 9.38 6.98
N LEU A 132 -13.35 8.64 6.34
CA LEU A 132 -14.74 9.04 6.11
C LEU A 132 -15.63 8.84 7.34
N GLY A 133 -15.17 8.09 8.34
CA GLY A 133 -15.95 7.76 9.54
C GLY A 133 -17.07 6.76 9.27
N VAL A 134 -16.90 5.88 8.29
CA VAL A 134 -17.89 4.85 7.91
C VAL A 134 -17.41 3.45 8.29
N GLU A 135 -18.36 2.53 8.46
CA GLU A 135 -18.06 1.11 8.62
C GLU A 135 -17.76 0.49 7.25
N LEU A 136 -16.81 -0.44 7.23
CA LEU A 136 -16.46 -1.21 6.05
C LEU A 136 -17.06 -2.61 6.19
N ASP A 137 -18.10 -2.90 5.42
CA ASP A 137 -18.80 -4.19 5.47
C ASP A 137 -17.96 -5.31 4.86
N GLU A 138 -17.40 -5.09 3.66
CA GLU A 138 -16.66 -6.10 2.92
C GLU A 138 -15.68 -5.49 1.91
N ILE A 139 -14.72 -6.31 1.47
CA ILE A 139 -13.90 -6.06 0.29
C ILE A 139 -14.13 -7.22 -0.67
N ARG A 140 -14.43 -6.91 -1.93
CA ARG A 140 -14.64 -7.89 -2.99
C ARG A 140 -13.61 -7.69 -4.10
N GLU A 141 -13.08 -8.80 -4.60
CA GLU A 141 -12.26 -8.84 -5.82
C GLU A 141 -13.11 -9.38 -6.97
N THR A 142 -12.80 -8.95 -8.19
CA THR A 142 -13.39 -9.51 -9.41
C THR A 142 -12.27 -9.65 -10.43
N MET A 143 -12.19 -10.83 -11.04
CA MET A 143 -11.14 -11.21 -12.00
C MET A 143 -11.69 -11.22 -13.42
#